data_AF-A0AA40SQZ3-F1
#
_entry.id   AF-A0AA40SQZ3-F1
#
_cell.length_a   1.000
_cell.length_b   1.000
_cell.length_c   1.000
_cell.angle_alpha   90.00
_cell.angle_beta   90.00
_cell.angle_gamma   90.00
#
_symmetry.space_group_name_H-M   'P 1'
#
loop_
_entity.id
_entity.type
_entity.pdbx_description
1 polymer ?
#
loop_
_entity_poly.entity_id
_entity_poly.type
_entity_poly.pdbx_seq_one_letter_code
_entity_poly.pdbx_strand_id
1 'polypeptide(L)'
;MDVLLDRQRLSDALATLDTAATAFTDASSINDTLEAAIDNPHGKDKLRDRIGWFEANWSGNREDLLEMVDGVREGLRAIVDGWNEWEIEATRQCEQMTNCEVS
;
A
#
# COMPACT_ATOMS: atom_id res chain seq x y z
N MET A 1 -4.95 -22.04 19.89
CA MET A 1 -5.18 -20.86 19.03
C MET A 1 -4.49 -21.21 17.74
N ASP A 2 -5.26 -21.73 16.79
CA ASP A 2 -4.72 -22.19 15.50
C ASP A 2 -4.50 -20.93 14.65
N VAL A 3 -3.25 -20.50 14.51
CA VAL A 3 -2.87 -19.45 13.56
C VAL A 3 -2.84 -20.13 12.19
N LEU A 4 -4.01 -20.54 11.72
CA LEU A 4 -4.29 -20.52 10.30
C LEU A 4 -4.34 -19.04 9.97
N LEU A 5 -3.18 -18.48 9.60
CA LEU A 5 -3.16 -17.27 8.80
C LEU A 5 -4.26 -17.49 7.72
N ASP A 6 -5.22 -16.60 7.63
CA ASP A 6 -6.33 -16.76 6.69
C ASP A 6 -5.90 -16.04 5.41
N ARG A 7 -5.64 -16.79 4.34
CA ARG A 7 -5.21 -16.25 3.04
C ARG A 7 -6.16 -15.19 2.53
N GLN A 8 -7.46 -15.37 2.73
CA GLN A 8 -8.43 -14.36 2.34
C GLN A 8 -8.22 -13.07 3.14
N ARG A 9 -8.06 -13.16 4.46
CA ARG A 9 -7.82 -11.98 5.31
C ARG A 9 -6.50 -11.27 4.98
N LEU A 10 -5.45 -12.01 4.61
CA LEU A 10 -4.20 -11.41 4.17
C LEU A 10 -4.36 -10.70 2.82
N SER A 11 -5.09 -11.30 1.88
CA SER A 11 -5.42 -10.66 0.60
C SER A 11 -6.29 -9.41 0.78
N ASP A 12 -7.27 -9.44 1.68
CA ASP A 12 -8.11 -8.28 1.97
C ASP A 12 -7.30 -7.13 2.61
N ALA A 13 -6.38 -7.46 3.53
CA ALA A 13 -5.46 -6.50 4.11
C ALA A 13 -4.53 -5.88 3.06
N LEU A 14 -3.99 -6.70 2.15
CA LEU A 14 -3.17 -6.27 1.03
C LEU A 14 -3.93 -5.26 0.14
N ALA A 15 -5.17 -5.56 -0.24
CA ALA A 15 -6.00 -4.65 -1.03
C ALA A 15 -6.30 -3.32 -0.31
N THR A 16 -6.48 -3.37 1.01
CA THR A 16 -6.65 -2.16 1.83
C THR A 16 -5.41 -1.28 1.83
N LEU A 17 -4.22 -1.90 1.92
CA LEU A 17 -2.94 -1.18 1.85
C LEU A 17 -2.69 -0.56 0.48
N ASP A 18 -3.05 -1.24 -0.61
CA ASP A 18 -2.98 -0.66 -1.97
C ASP A 18 -3.87 0.57 -2.11
N THR A 19 -5.07 0.51 -1.53
CA THR A 19 -5.98 1.66 -1.49
C THR A 19 -5.39 2.82 -0.69
N ALA A 20 -4.76 2.54 0.45
CA ALA A 20 -4.10 3.55 1.27
C ALA A 20 -2.90 4.20 0.54
N ALA A 21 -2.06 3.40 -0.12
CA ALA A 21 -0.92 3.89 -0.92
C ALA A 21 -1.38 4.82 -2.06
N THR A 22 -2.48 4.44 -2.73
CA THR A 22 -3.10 5.26 -3.78
C THR A 22 -3.60 6.59 -3.21
N ALA A 23 -4.33 6.55 -2.08
CA ALA A 23 -4.83 7.76 -1.43
C ALA A 23 -3.70 8.71 -0.99
N PHE A 24 -2.58 8.19 -0.48
CA PHE A 24 -1.41 9.01 -0.16
C PHE A 24 -0.73 9.58 -1.41
N THR A 25 -0.75 8.88 -2.53
CA THR A 25 -0.22 9.40 -3.80
C THR A 25 -1.09 10.54 -4.32
N ASP A 26 -2.40 10.34 -4.34
CA ASP A 26 -3.37 11.34 -4.81
C ASP A 26 -3.36 12.61 -3.94
N ALA A 27 -3.19 12.45 -2.62
CA ALA A 27 -3.09 13.57 -1.68
C ALA A 27 -1.89 14.49 -1.94
N SER A 28 -0.83 14.02 -2.62
CA SER A 28 0.29 14.87 -3.05
C SER A 28 -0.19 15.95 -4.03
N SER A 29 -0.95 15.54 -5.04
CA SER A 29 -1.35 16.42 -6.14
C SER A 29 -2.20 17.61 -5.69
N ILE A 30 -3.07 17.40 -4.70
CA ILE A 30 -3.88 18.47 -4.11
C ILE A 30 -3.00 19.42 -3.32
N ASN A 31 -2.09 18.86 -2.52
CA ASN A 31 -1.24 19.62 -1.63
C ASN A 31 -0.26 20.53 -2.38
N ASP A 32 0.36 20.05 -3.46
CA ASP A 32 1.40 20.81 -4.21
C ASP A 32 0.87 22.07 -4.93
N THR A 33 -0.44 22.33 -4.87
CA THR A 33 -1.09 23.44 -5.59
C THR A 33 -1.74 24.47 -4.66
N LEU A 34 -1.77 24.25 -3.35
CA LEU A 34 -2.52 25.11 -2.42
C LEU A 34 -1.85 26.47 -2.23
N GLU A 35 -0.53 26.54 -2.05
CA GLU A 35 0.23 27.78 -1.87
C GLU A 35 0.13 28.63 -3.12
N ALA A 36 0.29 28.01 -4.29
CA ALA A 36 0.19 28.68 -5.58
C ALA A 36 -1.23 29.22 -5.86
N ALA A 37 -2.27 28.62 -5.28
CA ALA A 37 -3.64 29.10 -5.37
C ALA A 37 -3.91 30.33 -4.48
N ILE A 38 -3.02 30.64 -3.53
CA ILE A 38 -3.18 31.77 -2.61
C ILE A 38 -2.33 32.94 -3.06
N ASP A 39 -3.01 33.98 -3.53
CA ASP A 39 -2.40 35.25 -3.91
C ASP A 39 -1.98 36.10 -2.69
N ASN A 40 -1.36 37.24 -2.95
CA ASN A 40 -0.84 38.16 -1.95
C ASN A 40 -1.62 39.50 -1.90
N PRO A 41 -2.87 39.51 -1.42
CA PRO A 41 -3.66 40.74 -1.35
C PRO A 41 -3.04 41.71 -0.35
N HIS A 42 -2.72 42.92 -0.82
CA HIS A 42 -2.14 44.00 0.00
C HIS A 42 -0.82 43.63 0.70
N GLY A 43 -0.02 42.73 0.14
CA GLY A 43 1.26 42.32 0.74
C GLY A 43 1.09 41.48 2.02
N LYS A 44 -0.05 40.82 2.21
CA LYS A 44 -0.31 39.93 3.34
C LYS A 44 0.02 38.47 2.99
N ASP A 45 1.24 38.08 3.29
CA ASP A 45 1.76 36.73 2.98
C ASP A 45 1.40 35.65 4.01
N LYS A 46 0.92 36.03 5.21
CA LYS A 46 0.77 35.10 6.34
C LYS A 46 -0.03 33.83 6.06
N LEU A 47 -1.09 33.92 5.25
CA LEU A 47 -1.90 32.75 4.89
C LEU A 47 -1.11 31.84 3.94
N ARG A 48 -0.51 32.44 2.91
CA ARG A 48 0.34 31.75 1.94
C ARG A 48 1.51 31.06 2.65
N ASP A 49 2.23 31.75 3.51
CA ASP A 49 3.34 31.19 4.30
C ASP A 49 2.90 29.99 5.15
N ARG A 50 1.71 30.09 5.78
CA ARG A 50 1.17 29.00 6.60
C ARG A 50 0.83 27.77 5.77
N ILE A 51 0.35 27.98 4.54
CA ILE A 51 0.06 26.91 3.60
C ILE A 51 1.35 26.29 3.07
N GLY A 52 2.35 27.07 2.65
CA GLY A 52 3.66 26.53 2.25
C GLY A 52 4.33 25.71 3.37
N TRP A 53 4.21 26.16 4.63
CA TRP A 53 4.65 25.35 5.77
C TRP A 53 3.86 24.04 5.91
N PHE A 54 2.54 24.08 5.74
CA PHE A 54 1.71 22.88 5.79
C PHE A 54 2.10 21.91 4.67
N GLU A 55 2.28 22.41 3.45
CA GLU A 55 2.64 21.60 2.29
C GLU A 55 3.95 20.85 2.52
N ALA A 56 5.00 21.54 2.99
CA ALA A 56 6.29 20.94 3.25
C ALA A 56 6.24 19.87 4.36
N ASN A 57 5.54 20.14 5.46
CA ASN A 57 5.42 19.18 6.56
C ASN A 57 4.53 17.99 6.19
N TRP A 58 3.45 18.24 5.46
CA TRP A 58 2.58 17.16 4.98
C TRP A 58 3.32 16.28 3.98
N SER A 59 4.08 16.87 3.05
CA SER A 59 4.84 16.09 2.07
C SER A 59 5.80 15.10 2.74
N GLY A 60 6.61 15.56 3.70
CA GLY A 60 7.52 14.68 4.44
C GLY A 60 6.78 13.59 5.23
N ASN A 61 5.76 13.95 6.01
CA ASN A 61 4.99 12.96 6.77
C ASN A 61 4.28 11.94 5.87
N ARG A 62 3.80 12.37 4.70
CA ARG A 62 3.12 11.53 3.71
C ARG A 62 4.09 10.55 3.05
N GLU A 63 5.31 10.99 2.74
CA GLU A 63 6.38 10.11 2.22
C GLU A 63 6.73 9.01 3.24
N ASP A 64 6.91 9.39 4.51
CA ASP A 64 7.17 8.42 5.59
C ASP A 64 6.03 7.40 5.74
N LEU A 65 4.78 7.87 5.68
CA LEU A 65 3.59 6.99 5.75
C LEU A 65 3.51 6.05 4.54
N LEU A 66 3.84 6.54 3.34
CA LEU A 66 3.85 5.74 2.13
C LEU A 66 4.90 4.63 2.22
N GLU A 67 6.11 4.95 2.68
CA GLU A 67 7.19 3.97 2.89
C GLU A 67 6.77 2.87 3.89
N MET A 68 6.12 3.24 4.99
CA MET A 68 5.61 2.26 5.96
C MET A 68 4.52 1.36 5.36
N VAL A 69 3.58 1.93 4.59
CA VAL A 69 2.55 1.15 3.91
C VAL A 69 3.17 0.20 2.90
N ASP A 70 4.13 0.66 2.11
CA ASP A 70 4.83 -0.15 1.12
C ASP A 70 5.59 -1.30 1.77
N GLY A 71 6.30 -1.06 2.87
CA GLY A 71 7.01 -2.12 3.60
C GLY A 71 6.09 -3.22 4.14
N VAL A 72 4.95 -2.85 4.73
CA VAL A 72 3.96 -3.84 5.20
C VAL A 72 3.33 -4.58 4.01
N ARG A 73 3.02 -3.85 2.94
CA ARG A 73 2.43 -4.39 1.72
C ARG A 73 3.34 -5.44 1.08
N GLU A 74 4.63 -5.15 0.94
CA GLU A 74 5.61 -6.07 0.38
C GLU A 74 5.71 -7.36 1.20
N GLY A 75 5.77 -7.25 2.52
CA GLY A 75 5.78 -8.40 3.42
C GLY A 75 4.53 -9.27 3.26
N LEU A 76 3.35 -8.67 3.23
CA LEU A 76 2.09 -9.39 3.05
C LEU A 76 2.00 -10.07 1.68
N ARG A 77 2.44 -9.37 0.63
CA ARG A 77 2.49 -9.91 -0.73
C ARG A 77 3.41 -11.12 -0.81
N ALA A 78 4.60 -11.06 -0.22
CA ALA A 78 5.54 -12.17 -0.19
C ALA A 78 4.94 -13.42 0.50
N ILE A 79 4.18 -13.23 1.59
CA ILE A 79 3.50 -14.33 2.29
C ILE A 79 2.41 -14.95 1.40
N VAL A 80 1.56 -14.12 0.78
CA VAL A 80 0.48 -14.60 -0.10
C VAL A 80 1.04 -15.33 -1.32
N ASP A 81 2.09 -14.79 -1.94
CA ASP A 81 2.74 -15.39 -3.10
C ASP A 81 3.37 -16.74 -2.75
N GLY A 82 4.09 -16.83 -1.63
CA GLY A 82 4.69 -18.09 -1.18
C GLY A 82 3.66 -19.19 -0.88
N TRP A 83 2.46 -18.82 -0.42
CA TRP A 83 1.37 -19.78 -0.26
C TRP A 83 0.76 -20.24 -1.57
N ASN A 84 0.55 -19.33 -2.51
CA ASN A 84 0.04 -19.71 -3.83
C ASN A 84 1.02 -20.66 -4.53
N GLU A 85 2.33 -20.38 -4.45
CA GLU A 85 3.37 -21.26 -4.98
C GLU A 85 3.34 -22.64 -4.32
N TRP A 86 3.24 -22.69 -2.99
CA TRP A 86 3.14 -23.95 -2.26
C TRP A 86 1.88 -24.75 -2.63
N GLU A 87 0.72 -24.11 -2.78
CA GLU A 87 -0.54 -24.76 -3.17
C GLU A 87 -0.45 -25.37 -4.58
N ILE A 88 0.15 -24.64 -5.52
CA ILE A 88 0.42 -25.13 -6.88
C ILE A 88 1.34 -26.35 -6.86
N GLU A 89 2.42 -26.29 -6.07
CA GLU A 89 3.38 -27.39 -5.92
C GLU A 89 2.71 -28.64 -5.33
N ALA A 90 1.98 -28.47 -4.22
CA ALA A 90 1.29 -29.57 -3.54
C ALA A 90 0.24 -30.23 -4.45
N THR A 91 -0.53 -29.42 -5.19
CA THR A 91 -1.52 -29.93 -6.15
C THR A 91 -0.86 -30.77 -7.23
N ARG A 92 0.24 -30.28 -7.81
CA ARG A 92 1.00 -31.00 -8.84
C ARG A 92 1.56 -32.33 -8.32
N GLN A 93 2.08 -32.35 -7.09
CA GLN A 93 2.59 -33.57 -6.47
C GLN A 93 1.47 -34.58 -6.21
N CYS A 94 0.32 -34.12 -5.72
CA CYS A 94 -0.86 -34.98 -5.55
C CYS A 94 -1.33 -35.60 -6.87
N GLU A 95 -1.43 -34.80 -7.94
CA GLU A 95 -1.80 -35.28 -9.27
C GLU A 95 -0.83 -36.35 -9.80
N GLN A 96 0.48 -36.11 -9.64
CA GLN A 96 1.53 -37.07 -10.02
C GLN A 96 1.44 -38.38 -9.24
N MET A 97 1.11 -38.32 -7.94
CA MET A 97 0.90 -39.52 -7.12
C MET A 97 -0.38 -40.28 -7.51
N THR A 98 -1.46 -39.57 -7.87
CA THR A 98 -2.72 -40.21 -8.31
C THR A 98 -2.66 -40.83 -9.71
N ASN A 99 -1.72 -40.41 -10.57
CA ASN A 99 -1.57 -40.93 -11.93
C ASN A 99 -0.63 -42.16 -12.04
N CYS A 100 -0.29 -42.80 -10.92
CA CYS A 100 0.62 -43.96 -10.88
C CYS A 100 -0.07 -45.35 -10.95
N GLU A 101 -1.40 -45.44 -10.97
CA GLU A 101 -2.09 -46.72 -11.17
C GLU A 101 -3.26 -46.59 -12.16
N VAL A 102 -2.96 -46.71 -13.46
CA VAL A 102 -3.83 -47.47 -14.37
C VAL A 102 -2.94 -48.17 -15.41
N SER A 103 -2.64 -49.45 -15.15
CA SER A 103 -2.30 -50.43 -16.19
C SER A 103 -3.59 -51.09 -16.69
#